data_AF-A0A432LRK2-F1
#
_entry.id   AF-A0A432LRK2-F1
#
_cell.length_a   1.000
_cell.length_b   1.000
_cell.length_c   1.000
_cell.angle_alpha   90.00
_cell.angle_beta   90.00
_cell.angle_gamma   90.00
#
_symmetry.space_group_name_H-M   'P 1'
#
loop_
_entity.id
_entity.type
_entity.pdbx_description
1 polymer ?
#
loop_
_entity_poly.entity_id
_entity_poly.type
_entity_poly.pdbx_seq_one_letter_code
_entity_poly.pdbx_strand_id
1 'polypeptide(L)'
;MLRFCVAGIVALLLSSHAWADGCHLADYGTLPVEMIDGQPTTVVKINGTDTRFILDTGAFFNMMSRADAASLGLKLRPLPDDVRIGGIGGDTRAQYTTVKQFGILGTTIGNVDFIVGGSDTGYGLIGANLLDFADLEIDLAHGKLTLFKPDHCKKASMAYWVKDGNYEVADIESSDQGSDRQTALAVTINGKKLRAILDTGASMTLLSRDAAERIGIDLKGPQAKPGLSSMGIGSKALKAWTVNIDSFSVGTETIQHSQMVVLDGDIGGSHVDMLLGADFILAHHMFIANSQDKVYFTYNGGRVFSLAKAPADSDSASTSGKEAPLQNAADYALRGEAHLSRGEPNAAVADLDEAIRMAPDQPGYYLARARAHIAEKQLDAASADLDKSVSLDPKNIDALLLRANVRFSHKDISGATADVNAASVLAPAGSSQTRSIASFYIALDQPAAALPLLDAWIHVHNNDVQLGAALNERCWARSLSNQMLDDALSDCRKAIRRDGENPAYLDSLGMVQLRLGHYPESISAYEQALPNNKGSVWSHYGLGLAKIRSGQKDAGNADLAAARAINPDIDARAAKFGLTTAGP
;
A
#
# COMPACT_ATOMS: atom_id res chain seq x y z
N MET A 1 58.76 -2.07 12.23
CA MET A 1 58.77 -0.72 12.83
C MET A 1 57.54 0.01 12.31
N LEU A 2 56.45 -0.06 13.07
CA LEU A 2 55.18 0.64 12.81
C LEU A 2 55.22 2.01 13.47
N ARG A 3 54.70 3.04 12.80
CA ARG A 3 54.26 4.30 13.42
C ARG A 3 52.85 4.60 12.95
N PHE A 4 51.90 4.46 13.88
CA PHE A 4 50.54 4.99 13.77
C PHE A 4 50.58 6.49 14.08
N CYS A 5 49.96 7.30 13.23
CA CYS A 5 49.61 8.68 13.53
C CYS A 5 48.14 8.70 13.98
N VAL A 6 47.92 9.12 15.23
CA VAL A 6 46.61 9.40 15.82
C VAL A 6 46.22 10.83 15.42
N ALA A 7 45.08 10.99 14.77
CA ALA A 7 44.37 12.26 14.69
C ALA A 7 43.02 12.06 15.38
N GLY A 8 42.83 12.73 16.51
CA GLY A 8 41.70 12.55 17.40
C GLY A 8 40.39 13.06 16.81
N ILE A 9 39.36 12.22 16.89
CA ILE A 9 37.96 12.63 16.79
C ILE A 9 37.52 12.99 18.20
N VAL A 10 37.11 14.24 18.40
CA VAL A 10 36.41 14.68 19.61
C VAL A 10 35.02 14.05 19.59
N ALA A 11 34.85 12.97 20.36
CA ALA A 11 33.54 12.44 20.67
C ALA A 11 32.84 13.43 21.61
N LEU A 12 31.83 14.13 21.10
CA LEU A 12 30.84 14.80 21.95
C LEU A 12 30.05 13.71 22.67
N LEU A 13 30.39 13.50 23.94
CA LEU A 13 29.66 12.67 24.88
C LEU A 13 28.26 13.30 25.09
N LEU A 14 27.28 12.84 24.32
CA LEU A 14 25.88 12.99 24.69
C LEU A 14 25.62 12.07 25.88
N SER A 15 24.95 12.63 26.89
CA SER A 15 24.69 12.07 28.22
C SER A 15 24.23 10.61 28.20
N SER A 16 25.11 9.72 28.68
CA SER A 16 24.81 8.34 28.99
C SER A 16 23.78 8.27 30.13
N HIS A 17 22.55 7.88 29.83
CA HIS A 17 21.64 7.38 30.85
C HIS A 17 22.13 5.98 31.22
N ALA A 18 22.72 5.83 32.40
CA ALA A 18 23.08 4.52 32.93
C ALA A 18 21.78 3.83 33.37
N TRP A 19 21.31 2.89 32.54
CA TRP A 19 20.23 1.98 32.91
C TRP A 19 20.78 0.92 33.87
N ALA A 20 19.94 0.43 34.78
CA ALA A 20 20.33 -0.55 35.79
C ALA A 20 21.09 -1.74 35.16
N ASP A 21 22.11 -2.24 35.87
CA ASP A 21 22.97 -3.40 35.53
C ASP A 21 24.11 -3.20 34.51
N GLY A 22 24.40 -1.97 34.07
CA GLY A 22 25.53 -1.73 33.15
C GLY A 22 25.22 -2.11 31.69
N CYS A 23 23.94 -2.24 31.35
CA CYS A 23 23.48 -2.32 29.97
C CYS A 23 23.74 -0.99 29.25
N HIS A 24 24.34 -1.09 28.06
CA HIS A 24 24.61 0.03 27.18
C HIS A 24 23.95 -0.22 25.82
N LEU A 25 22.99 0.62 25.45
CA LEU A 25 22.38 0.65 24.13
C LEU A 25 23.09 1.71 23.29
N ALA A 26 23.90 1.29 22.32
CA ALA A 26 24.50 2.20 21.36
C ALA A 26 23.60 2.31 20.12
N ASP A 27 23.20 3.53 19.76
CA ASP A 27 22.38 3.80 18.59
C ASP A 27 23.21 3.74 17.30
N TYR A 28 22.79 2.95 16.31
CA TYR A 28 23.32 2.97 14.95
C TYR A 28 22.71 4.11 14.12
N GLY A 29 21.48 4.51 14.44
CA GLY A 29 20.75 5.64 13.93
C GLY A 29 19.23 5.42 13.94
N THR A 30 18.48 6.52 13.98
CA THR A 30 17.02 6.55 13.79
C THR A 30 16.66 6.91 12.36
N LEU A 31 15.83 6.08 11.74
CA LEU A 31 15.15 6.35 10.48
C LEU A 31 13.88 7.16 10.72
N PRO A 32 13.66 8.27 10.00
CA PRO A 32 12.35 8.89 9.94
C PRO A 32 11.40 7.98 9.15
N VAL A 33 10.18 7.81 9.68
CA VAL A 33 9.16 6.94 9.12
C VAL A 33 7.94 7.76 8.72
N GLU A 34 7.75 7.91 7.42
CA GLU A 34 6.58 8.54 6.81
C GLU A 34 5.48 7.48 6.67
N MET A 35 4.30 7.74 7.23
CA MET A 35 3.16 6.83 7.11
C MET A 35 2.32 7.21 5.89
N ILE A 36 2.43 6.42 4.82
CA ILE A 36 1.74 6.69 3.54
C ILE A 36 0.80 5.52 3.24
N ASP A 37 -0.49 5.83 3.08
CA ASP A 37 -1.54 4.83 2.81
C ASP A 37 -1.52 3.64 3.78
N GLY A 38 -1.23 3.92 5.06
CA GLY A 38 -1.16 2.92 6.13
C GLY A 38 0.12 2.09 6.17
N GLN A 39 1.13 2.41 5.35
CA GLN A 39 2.41 1.71 5.32
C GLN A 39 3.53 2.59 5.88
N PRO A 40 4.43 2.04 6.71
CA PRO A 40 5.61 2.74 7.19
C PRO A 40 6.68 2.77 6.11
N THR A 41 7.05 3.97 5.67
CA THR A 41 8.01 4.17 4.59
C THR A 41 9.16 5.08 5.01
N THR A 42 10.28 4.95 4.32
CA THR A 42 11.41 5.88 4.47
C THR A 42 12.08 6.14 3.13
N VAL A 43 12.75 7.28 3.03
CA VAL A 43 13.54 7.63 1.84
C VAL A 43 14.97 7.17 2.02
N VAL A 44 15.44 6.35 1.07
CA VAL A 44 16.83 5.90 0.95
C VAL A 44 17.43 6.38 -0.36
N LYS A 45 18.75 6.29 -0.51
CA LYS A 45 19.43 6.60 -1.77
C LYS A 45 19.83 5.32 -2.49
N ILE A 46 19.31 5.11 -3.69
CA ILE A 46 19.75 4.06 -4.61
C ILE A 46 20.66 4.67 -5.66
N ASN A 47 21.97 4.39 -5.58
CA ASN A 47 22.99 4.95 -6.49
C ASN A 47 22.93 6.48 -6.61
N GLY A 48 22.59 7.17 -5.51
CA GLY A 48 22.47 8.63 -5.44
C GLY A 48 21.07 9.19 -5.69
N THR A 49 20.13 8.37 -6.17
CA THR A 49 18.73 8.75 -6.40
C THR A 49 17.92 8.51 -5.13
N ASP A 50 17.17 9.52 -4.66
CA ASP A 50 16.22 9.35 -3.56
C ASP A 50 15.08 8.42 -3.99
N THR A 51 14.78 7.42 -3.18
CA THR A 51 13.79 6.39 -3.49
C THR A 51 13.12 5.97 -2.19
N ARG A 52 11.80 5.89 -2.21
CA ARG A 52 11.02 5.48 -1.06
C ARG A 52 10.88 3.96 -1.01
N PHE A 53 11.06 3.42 0.19
CA PHE A 53 10.90 2.01 0.48
C PHE A 53 9.99 1.85 1.69
N ILE A 54 9.22 0.78 1.70
CA ILE A 54 8.48 0.31 2.87
C ILE A 54 9.49 -0.36 3.80
N LEU A 55 9.39 -0.07 5.10
CA LEU A 55 10.11 -0.77 6.14
C LEU A 55 9.30 -2.03 6.45
N ASP A 56 9.81 -3.20 6.11
CA ASP A 56 9.06 -4.45 6.14
C ASP A 56 9.78 -5.51 6.98
N THR A 57 9.38 -5.64 8.24
CA THR A 57 9.90 -6.67 9.16
C THR A 57 9.44 -8.08 8.78
N GLY A 58 8.36 -8.21 7.99
CA GLY A 58 7.88 -9.48 7.45
C GLY A 58 8.65 -9.93 6.21
N ALA A 59 9.32 -9.03 5.49
CA ALA A 59 10.16 -9.41 4.36
C ALA A 59 11.48 -10.03 4.82
N PHE A 60 11.76 -11.27 4.42
CA PHE A 60 13.03 -11.95 4.75
C PHE A 60 14.28 -11.30 4.10
N PHE A 61 14.08 -10.50 3.05
CA PHE A 61 15.15 -9.85 2.29
C PHE A 61 14.64 -8.54 1.70
N ASN A 62 15.56 -7.66 1.30
CA ASN A 62 15.24 -6.47 0.54
C ASN A 62 14.65 -6.84 -0.83
N MET A 63 13.53 -6.23 -1.19
CA MET A 63 12.82 -6.55 -2.43
C MET A 63 12.44 -5.30 -3.19
N MET A 64 12.28 -5.43 -4.51
CA MET A 64 11.63 -4.41 -5.33
C MET A 64 10.98 -5.05 -6.56
N SER A 65 10.04 -4.35 -7.18
CA SER A 65 9.43 -4.83 -8.41
C SER A 65 10.41 -4.74 -9.59
N ARG A 66 10.10 -5.44 -10.69
CA ARG A 66 10.87 -5.27 -11.93
C ARG A 66 10.76 -3.84 -12.48
N ALA A 67 9.62 -3.18 -12.28
CA ALA A 67 9.39 -1.81 -12.69
C ALA A 67 10.28 -0.84 -11.93
N ASP A 68 10.41 -1.00 -10.61
CA ASP A 68 11.32 -0.19 -9.78
C ASP A 68 12.78 -0.39 -10.19
N ALA A 69 13.20 -1.64 -10.38
CA ALA A 69 14.56 -1.90 -10.81
C ALA A 69 14.85 -1.29 -12.19
N ALA A 70 13.88 -1.31 -13.11
CA ALA A 70 13.99 -0.69 -14.42
C ALA A 70 14.03 0.85 -14.34
N SER A 71 13.19 1.47 -13.52
CA SER A 71 13.14 2.92 -13.33
C SER A 71 14.45 3.46 -12.71
N LEU A 72 15.09 2.64 -11.86
CA LEU A 72 16.38 2.93 -11.24
C LEU A 72 17.59 2.54 -12.11
N GLY A 73 17.36 2.00 -13.32
CA GLY A 73 18.41 1.59 -14.25
C GLY A 73 19.29 0.43 -13.72
N LEU A 74 18.74 -0.41 -12.85
CA LEU A 74 19.47 -1.50 -12.21
C LEU A 74 19.59 -2.71 -13.16
N LYS A 75 20.77 -3.36 -13.12
CA LYS A 75 21.03 -4.55 -13.92
C LYS A 75 20.54 -5.79 -13.20
N LEU A 76 19.60 -6.48 -13.81
CA LEU A 76 19.06 -7.73 -13.27
C LEU A 76 19.92 -8.93 -13.65
N ARG A 77 20.05 -9.86 -12.72
CA ARG A 77 20.68 -11.17 -12.92
C ARG A 77 19.65 -12.25 -12.62
N PRO A 78 19.59 -13.33 -13.41
CA PRO A 78 18.68 -14.43 -13.14
C PRO A 78 19.08 -15.14 -11.83
N LEU A 79 18.09 -15.57 -11.07
CA LEU A 79 18.26 -16.64 -10.08
C LEU A 79 18.01 -17.99 -10.76
N PRO A 80 18.48 -19.11 -10.19
CA PRO A 80 18.12 -20.45 -10.66
C PRO A 80 16.59 -20.62 -10.81
N ASP A 81 16.14 -21.36 -11.83
CA ASP A 81 14.72 -21.45 -12.22
C ASP A 81 13.82 -22.07 -11.14
N ASP A 82 14.39 -22.83 -10.22
CA ASP A 82 13.74 -23.45 -9.06
C ASP A 82 13.58 -22.49 -7.87
N VAL A 83 14.27 -21.35 -7.87
CA VAL A 83 14.13 -20.33 -6.82
C VAL A 83 12.86 -19.52 -7.07
N ARG A 84 11.94 -19.63 -6.11
CA ARG A 84 10.66 -18.93 -6.10
C ARG A 84 10.52 -18.19 -4.79
N ILE A 85 9.78 -17.09 -4.83
CA ILE A 85 9.53 -16.25 -3.65
C ILE A 85 8.05 -16.28 -3.36
N GLY A 86 7.71 -16.71 -2.16
CA GLY A 86 6.34 -16.73 -1.65
C GLY A 86 5.95 -15.41 -1.00
N GLY A 87 4.67 -15.11 -1.04
CA GLY A 87 4.03 -14.02 -0.33
C GLY A 87 2.52 -14.08 -0.52
N ILE A 88 1.81 -13.03 -0.11
CA ILE A 88 0.37 -12.90 -0.36
C ILE A 88 0.12 -12.96 -1.87
N GLY A 89 -0.79 -13.85 -2.28
CA GLY A 89 -1.12 -14.09 -3.69
C GLY A 89 -0.29 -15.18 -4.37
N GLY A 90 0.50 -15.94 -3.59
CA GLY A 90 1.28 -17.09 -4.04
C GLY A 90 2.72 -16.76 -4.41
N ASP A 91 3.38 -17.72 -5.04
CA ASP A 91 4.81 -17.64 -5.36
C ASP A 91 5.10 -17.04 -6.75
N THR A 92 6.26 -16.40 -6.87
CA THR A 92 6.72 -15.75 -8.11
C THR A 92 8.18 -16.09 -8.43
N ARG A 93 8.53 -15.99 -9.70
CA ARG A 93 9.94 -16.07 -10.13
C ARG A 93 10.66 -14.80 -9.74
N ALA A 94 11.88 -14.96 -9.27
CA ALA A 94 12.70 -13.85 -8.84
C ALA A 94 13.98 -13.73 -9.67
N GLN A 95 14.49 -12.51 -9.70
CA GLN A 95 15.80 -12.15 -10.15
C GLN A 95 16.49 -11.47 -8.96
N TYR A 96 17.75 -11.10 -9.13
CA TYR A 96 18.42 -10.27 -8.14
C TYR A 96 19.22 -9.17 -8.82
N THR A 97 19.51 -8.12 -8.06
CA THR A 97 20.39 -7.03 -8.46
C THR A 97 21.24 -6.60 -7.28
N THR A 98 22.36 -5.93 -7.58
CA THR A 98 23.25 -5.37 -6.57
C THR A 98 23.24 -3.85 -6.71
N VAL A 99 22.74 -3.17 -5.70
CA VAL A 99 22.81 -1.72 -5.56
C VAL A 99 24.23 -1.35 -5.12
N LYS A 100 24.95 -0.59 -5.94
CA LYS A 100 26.37 -0.30 -5.68
C LYS A 100 26.55 0.64 -4.50
N GLN A 101 25.66 1.62 -4.37
CA GLN A 101 25.66 2.59 -3.28
C GLN A 101 24.25 2.69 -2.73
N PHE A 102 24.07 2.16 -1.52
CA PHE A 102 22.82 2.20 -0.78
C PHE A 102 22.96 3.18 0.38
N GLY A 103 22.36 4.36 0.25
CA GLY A 103 22.41 5.39 1.27
C GLY A 103 21.24 5.27 2.24
N ILE A 104 21.53 5.14 3.53
CA ILE A 104 20.55 4.99 4.61
C ILE A 104 21.18 5.54 5.91
N LEU A 105 20.41 6.12 6.82
CA LEU A 105 20.91 6.67 8.10
C LEU A 105 22.12 7.63 7.94
N GLY A 106 22.14 8.43 6.87
CA GLY A 106 23.27 9.33 6.58
C GLY A 106 24.58 8.62 6.23
N THR A 107 24.61 7.29 6.13
CA THR A 107 25.74 6.49 5.67
C THR A 107 25.50 5.94 4.27
N THR A 108 26.54 5.40 3.63
CA THR A 108 26.44 4.70 2.35
C THR A 108 27.06 3.32 2.48
N ILE A 109 26.23 2.30 2.27
CA ILE A 109 26.61 0.90 2.25
C ILE A 109 26.91 0.50 0.80
N GLY A 110 28.06 -0.13 0.58
CA GLY A 110 28.45 -0.62 -0.73
C GLY A 110 27.89 -2.00 -1.02
N ASN A 111 27.41 -2.22 -2.26
CA ASN A 111 27.00 -3.52 -2.78
C ASN A 111 25.92 -4.23 -1.95
N VAL A 112 24.77 -3.56 -1.78
CA VAL A 112 23.59 -4.15 -1.14
C VAL A 112 22.77 -4.90 -2.18
N ASP A 113 22.53 -6.19 -1.94
CA ASP A 113 21.71 -7.00 -2.83
C ASP A 113 20.21 -6.77 -2.57
N PHE A 114 19.46 -6.82 -3.67
CA PHE A 114 18.01 -6.78 -3.70
C PHE A 114 17.51 -7.94 -4.54
N ILE A 115 16.46 -8.57 -4.03
CA ILE A 115 15.63 -9.45 -4.82
C ILE A 115 14.72 -8.60 -5.69
N VAL A 116 14.54 -9.02 -6.95
CA VAL A 116 13.68 -8.32 -7.92
C VAL A 116 12.63 -9.26 -8.46
N GLY A 117 11.36 -8.95 -8.24
CA GLY A 117 10.26 -9.80 -8.71
C GLY A 117 8.94 -9.47 -8.04
N GLY A 118 7.93 -10.27 -8.37
CA GLY A 118 6.57 -10.08 -7.86
C GLY A 118 5.79 -8.96 -8.53
N SER A 119 4.56 -8.77 -8.02
CA SER A 119 3.71 -7.64 -8.39
C SER A 119 4.29 -6.33 -7.84
N ASP A 120 4.05 -5.24 -8.54
CA ASP A 120 4.42 -3.91 -8.08
C ASP A 120 3.39 -3.39 -7.07
N THR A 121 3.85 -3.25 -5.84
CA THR A 121 3.10 -2.75 -4.69
C THR A 121 3.27 -1.24 -4.49
N GLY A 122 3.95 -0.54 -5.40
CA GLY A 122 4.16 0.91 -5.39
C GLY A 122 5.54 1.34 -4.88
N TYR A 123 6.11 0.60 -3.93
CA TYR A 123 7.44 0.83 -3.36
C TYR A 123 8.16 -0.51 -3.15
N GLY A 124 9.50 -0.47 -3.18
CA GLY A 124 10.30 -1.61 -2.73
C GLY A 124 10.24 -1.80 -1.21
N LEU A 125 10.75 -2.94 -0.74
CA LEU A 125 10.77 -3.36 0.66
C LEU A 125 12.22 -3.37 1.18
N ILE A 126 12.44 -2.78 2.35
CA ILE A 126 13.65 -3.00 3.15
C ILE A 126 13.32 -4.10 4.16
N GLY A 127 13.99 -5.24 4.01
CA GLY A 127 13.67 -6.46 4.76
C GLY A 127 14.70 -6.81 5.83
N ALA A 128 14.53 -7.99 6.42
CA ALA A 128 15.30 -8.50 7.55
C ALA A 128 16.82 -8.51 7.30
N ASN A 129 17.31 -8.67 6.06
CA ASN A 129 18.75 -8.61 5.79
C ASN A 129 19.39 -7.23 6.10
N LEU A 130 18.58 -6.18 6.26
CA LEU A 130 18.99 -4.86 6.77
C LEU A 130 18.31 -4.46 8.09
N LEU A 131 17.16 -5.05 8.46
CA LEU A 131 16.48 -4.68 9.71
C LEU A 131 16.87 -5.56 10.90
N ASP A 132 17.30 -6.81 10.65
CA ASP A 132 17.52 -7.82 11.69
C ASP A 132 18.99 -7.95 12.14
N PHE A 133 19.92 -7.15 11.60
CA PHE A 133 21.32 -7.20 12.04
C PHE A 133 21.57 -6.57 13.42
N ALA A 134 20.55 -5.91 13.98
CA ALA A 134 20.57 -5.14 15.22
C ALA A 134 19.30 -5.41 16.03
N ASP A 135 19.27 -4.95 17.29
CA ASP A 135 18.02 -4.83 18.03
C ASP A 135 17.25 -3.62 17.48
N LEU A 136 15.92 -3.69 17.44
CA LEU A 136 15.09 -2.75 16.68
C LEU A 136 14.03 -2.11 17.57
N GLU A 137 14.01 -0.77 17.66
CA GLU A 137 12.91 -0.01 18.22
C GLU A 137 11.98 0.48 17.11
N ILE A 138 10.69 0.26 17.26
CA ILE A 138 9.64 0.66 16.34
C ILE A 138 8.65 1.56 17.10
N ASP A 139 8.63 2.83 16.72
CA ASP A 139 7.74 3.86 17.26
C ASP A 139 7.07 4.61 16.10
N LEU A 140 6.19 3.89 15.40
CA LEU A 140 5.51 4.43 14.22
C LEU A 140 4.59 5.60 14.60
N ALA A 141 4.07 5.63 15.83
CA ALA A 141 3.23 6.72 16.33
C ALA A 141 3.97 8.07 16.31
N HIS A 142 5.29 8.06 16.50
CA HIS A 142 6.16 9.23 16.39
C HIS A 142 7.02 9.24 15.12
N GLY A 143 6.72 8.36 14.16
CA GLY A 143 7.43 8.23 12.89
C GLY A 143 8.90 7.88 13.02
N LYS A 144 9.24 6.92 13.89
CA LYS A 144 10.62 6.52 14.17
C LYS A 144 10.82 5.01 14.10
N LEU A 145 11.97 4.64 13.58
CA LEU A 145 12.51 3.29 13.68
C LEU A 145 14.01 3.38 13.97
N THR A 146 14.48 2.81 15.08
CA THR A 146 15.85 2.99 15.56
C THR A 146 16.57 1.66 15.68
N LEU A 147 17.79 1.57 15.17
CA LEU A 147 18.63 0.38 15.22
C LEU A 147 19.64 0.48 16.36
N PHE A 148 19.67 -0.52 17.24
CA PHE A 148 20.55 -0.53 18.42
C PHE A 148 21.57 -1.67 18.41
N LYS A 149 22.75 -1.37 18.94
CA LYS A 149 23.71 -2.35 19.39
C LYS A 149 23.61 -2.50 20.92
N PRO A 150 23.03 -3.59 21.42
CA PRO A 150 23.03 -3.88 22.84
C PRO A 150 24.43 -4.35 23.30
N ASP A 151 24.87 -3.85 24.44
CA ASP A 151 26.07 -4.31 25.15
C ASP A 151 25.74 -4.56 26.62
N HIS A 152 26.07 -5.74 27.12
CA HIS A 152 25.74 -6.18 28.49
C HIS A 152 24.24 -6.12 28.88
N CYS A 153 23.32 -6.17 27.90
CA CYS A 153 21.89 -5.97 28.13
C CYS A 153 21.06 -7.25 28.37
N LYS A 154 21.67 -8.45 28.38
CA LYS A 154 20.97 -9.76 28.40
C LYS A 154 19.90 -9.97 29.50
N LYS A 155 19.96 -9.22 30.60
CA LYS A 155 19.02 -9.32 31.72
C LYS A 155 18.24 -8.02 31.97
N ALA A 156 18.58 -6.97 31.24
CA ALA A 156 17.94 -5.67 31.39
C ALA A 156 16.62 -5.66 30.60
N SER A 157 15.61 -4.98 31.12
CA SER A 157 14.41 -4.69 30.32
C SER A 157 14.76 -3.71 29.22
N MET A 158 14.34 -4.01 27.98
CA MET A 158 14.54 -3.11 26.84
C MET A 158 13.39 -2.11 26.67
N ALA A 159 12.35 -2.18 27.51
CA ALA A 159 11.27 -1.19 27.58
C ALA A 159 11.75 0.11 28.28
N TYR A 160 12.84 0.68 27.80
CA TYR A 160 13.53 1.76 28.49
C TYR A 160 12.69 3.06 28.50
N TRP A 161 11.80 3.29 27.54
CA TRP A 161 10.92 4.47 27.57
C TRP A 161 9.95 4.48 28.76
N VAL A 162 9.71 3.34 29.41
CA VAL A 162 8.72 3.16 30.47
C VAL A 162 9.35 3.32 31.86
N LYS A 163 8.91 4.31 32.62
CA LYS A 163 9.46 4.61 33.96
C LYS A 163 8.75 3.91 35.11
N ASP A 164 7.48 3.58 34.95
CA ASP A 164 6.64 2.95 35.97
C ASP A 164 6.68 1.41 35.91
N GLY A 165 7.37 0.84 34.91
CA GLY A 165 7.48 -0.59 34.68
C GLY A 165 6.26 -1.22 34.01
N ASN A 166 5.28 -0.43 33.57
CA ASN A 166 4.07 -0.94 32.90
C ASN A 166 4.31 -1.17 31.41
N TYR A 167 4.86 -2.34 31.08
CA TYR A 167 5.08 -2.79 29.71
C TYR A 167 4.72 -4.27 29.56
N GLU A 168 4.51 -4.66 28.31
CA GLU A 168 4.23 -6.03 27.88
C GLU A 168 5.52 -6.68 27.37
N VAL A 169 5.61 -8.01 27.54
CA VAL A 169 6.72 -8.79 26.99
C VAL A 169 6.19 -10.06 26.33
N ALA A 170 6.71 -10.36 25.14
CA ALA A 170 6.46 -11.61 24.42
C ALA A 170 7.80 -12.26 24.05
N ASP A 171 7.87 -13.58 24.12
CA ASP A 171 9.03 -14.33 23.64
C ASP A 171 8.95 -14.46 22.11
N ILE A 172 10.09 -14.31 21.44
CA ILE A 172 10.23 -14.57 20.01
C ILE A 172 10.28 -16.08 19.80
N GLU A 173 9.38 -16.61 18.97
CA GLU A 173 9.38 -18.02 18.61
C GLU A 173 10.48 -18.32 17.58
N SER A 174 11.45 -19.15 17.97
CA SER A 174 12.48 -19.64 17.06
C SER A 174 11.89 -20.50 15.94
N SER A 175 12.34 -20.30 14.71
CA SER A 175 11.97 -21.16 13.59
C SER A 175 12.78 -22.46 13.58
N ASP A 176 12.14 -23.59 13.24
CA ASP A 176 12.84 -24.87 13.01
C ASP A 176 13.70 -24.85 11.73
N GLN A 177 13.50 -23.83 10.89
CA GLN A 177 14.23 -23.56 9.65
C GLN A 177 15.31 -22.52 9.95
N GLY A 178 16.55 -22.94 10.24
CA GLY A 178 17.63 -22.06 10.72
C GLY A 178 18.05 -20.86 9.83
N SER A 179 17.35 -20.58 8.74
CA SER A 179 17.49 -19.38 7.90
C SER A 179 16.30 -18.40 8.00
N ASP A 180 15.20 -18.75 8.65
CA ASP A 180 14.05 -17.86 8.85
C ASP A 180 14.31 -16.94 10.05
N ARG A 181 14.42 -15.65 9.75
CA ARG A 181 14.76 -14.56 10.67
C ARG A 181 13.58 -13.63 10.94
N GLN A 182 12.38 -13.97 10.47
CA GLN A 182 11.19 -13.17 10.74
C GLN A 182 10.85 -13.22 12.24
N THR A 183 10.50 -12.08 12.82
CA THR A 183 10.08 -12.03 14.23
C THR A 183 8.70 -12.64 14.40
N ALA A 184 8.64 -13.84 14.97
CA ALA A 184 7.41 -14.56 15.23
C ALA A 184 7.02 -14.52 16.69
N LEU A 185 5.73 -14.36 16.99
CA LEU A 185 5.18 -14.33 18.33
C LEU A 185 4.06 -15.37 18.48
N ALA A 186 4.01 -15.99 19.66
CA ALA A 186 2.86 -16.76 20.08
C ALA A 186 1.69 -15.81 20.40
N VAL A 187 0.56 -15.98 19.72
CA VAL A 187 -0.67 -15.24 20.00
C VAL A 187 -1.81 -16.20 20.31
N THR A 188 -2.88 -15.71 20.94
CA THR A 188 -4.12 -16.48 21.07
C THR A 188 -5.31 -15.70 20.54
N ILE A 189 -6.15 -16.36 19.74
CA ILE A 189 -7.48 -15.86 19.36
C ILE A 189 -8.52 -16.77 19.97
N ASN A 190 -9.46 -16.22 20.74
CA ASN A 190 -10.51 -16.97 21.44
C ASN A 190 -9.94 -18.15 22.26
N GLY A 191 -8.78 -17.94 22.90
CA GLY A 191 -8.07 -18.95 23.69
C GLY A 191 -7.34 -20.04 22.88
N LYS A 192 -7.30 -19.95 21.55
CA LYS A 192 -6.56 -20.88 20.67
C LYS A 192 -5.25 -20.26 20.22
N LYS A 193 -4.14 -20.99 20.41
CA LYS A 193 -2.80 -20.55 20.04
C LYS A 193 -2.60 -20.52 18.52
N LEU A 194 -1.91 -19.50 18.06
CA LEU A 194 -1.48 -19.29 16.68
C LEU A 194 -0.07 -18.69 16.67
N ARG A 195 0.64 -18.86 15.55
CA ARG A 195 1.93 -18.20 15.30
C ARG A 195 1.73 -16.98 14.41
N ALA A 196 2.07 -15.80 14.93
CA ALA A 196 1.97 -14.53 14.20
C ALA A 196 3.35 -13.98 13.84
N ILE A 197 3.51 -13.44 12.62
CA ILE A 197 4.71 -12.69 12.23
C ILE A 197 4.44 -11.20 12.44
N LEU A 198 5.39 -10.48 13.05
CA LEU A 198 5.39 -9.02 13.04
C LEU A 198 5.76 -8.53 11.65
N ASP A 199 4.81 -7.91 10.96
CA ASP A 199 4.94 -7.54 9.55
C ASP A 199 4.51 -6.07 9.36
N THR A 200 5.48 -5.16 9.42
CA THR A 200 5.23 -3.74 9.15
C THR A 200 4.89 -3.46 7.67
N GLY A 201 5.20 -4.37 6.74
CA GLY A 201 4.84 -4.23 5.33
C GLY A 201 3.36 -4.51 5.06
N ALA A 202 2.73 -5.34 5.90
CA ALA A 202 1.29 -5.54 5.89
C ALA A 202 0.58 -4.32 6.50
N SER A 203 -0.08 -3.49 5.69
CA SER A 203 -0.86 -2.33 6.17
C SER A 203 -1.96 -2.67 7.19
N MET A 204 -2.37 -3.94 7.27
CA MET A 204 -3.40 -4.43 8.17
C MET A 204 -3.01 -5.78 8.73
N THR A 205 -3.54 -6.11 9.91
CA THR A 205 -3.43 -7.42 10.53
C THR A 205 -4.30 -8.45 9.79
N LEU A 206 -3.71 -9.59 9.45
CA LEU A 206 -4.30 -10.62 8.57
C LEU A 206 -4.23 -12.00 9.20
N LEU A 207 -5.31 -12.76 9.12
CA LEU A 207 -5.39 -14.17 9.51
C LEU A 207 -5.54 -15.04 8.25
N SER A 208 -4.82 -16.15 8.16
CA SER A 208 -5.01 -17.08 7.04
C SER A 208 -6.35 -17.83 7.19
N ARG A 209 -6.96 -18.22 6.07
CA ARG A 209 -8.16 -19.08 6.09
C ARG A 209 -7.92 -20.33 6.93
N ASP A 210 -6.80 -21.02 6.69
CA ASP A 210 -6.50 -22.29 7.34
C ASP A 210 -6.40 -22.13 8.87
N ALA A 211 -5.76 -21.04 9.33
CA ALA A 211 -5.69 -20.71 10.74
C ALA A 211 -7.08 -20.39 11.31
N ALA A 212 -7.87 -19.56 10.61
CA ALA A 212 -9.23 -19.19 11.01
C ALA A 212 -10.13 -20.43 11.17
N GLU A 213 -10.13 -21.33 10.18
CA GLU A 213 -10.92 -22.56 10.22
C GLU A 213 -10.42 -23.50 11.34
N ARG A 214 -9.11 -23.60 11.56
CA ARG A 214 -8.51 -24.41 12.64
C ARG A 214 -8.90 -23.92 14.04
N ILE A 215 -9.12 -22.62 14.23
CA ILE A 215 -9.60 -22.06 15.50
C ILE A 215 -11.12 -21.92 15.59
N GLY A 216 -11.85 -22.41 14.59
CA GLY A 216 -13.32 -22.51 14.61
C GLY A 216 -14.06 -21.28 14.10
N ILE A 217 -13.42 -20.40 13.33
CA ILE A 217 -14.09 -19.28 12.67
C ILE A 217 -14.78 -19.78 11.39
N ASP A 218 -16.12 -19.70 11.35
CA ASP A 218 -16.92 -20.09 10.19
C ASP A 218 -17.05 -18.94 9.18
N LEU A 219 -16.30 -19.03 8.08
CA LEU A 219 -16.31 -18.04 6.98
C LEU A 219 -17.56 -18.14 6.08
N LYS A 220 -18.39 -19.17 6.24
CA LYS A 220 -19.67 -19.31 5.53
C LYS A 220 -20.85 -18.83 6.37
N GLY A 221 -20.61 -18.62 7.67
CA GLY A 221 -21.61 -18.15 8.62
C GLY A 221 -21.96 -16.67 8.43
N PRO A 222 -23.08 -16.22 9.02
CA PRO A 222 -23.57 -14.84 8.89
C PRO A 222 -22.66 -13.79 9.54
N GLN A 223 -21.71 -14.22 10.37
CA GLN A 223 -20.74 -13.35 11.04
C GLN A 223 -19.56 -12.94 10.12
N ALA A 224 -19.30 -13.71 9.06
CA ALA A 224 -18.24 -13.42 8.10
C ALA A 224 -18.78 -12.53 6.98
N LYS A 225 -18.27 -11.30 6.90
CA LYS A 225 -18.66 -10.34 5.87
C LYS A 225 -17.62 -10.33 4.76
N PRO A 226 -18.00 -10.45 3.47
CA PRO A 226 -17.05 -10.27 2.38
C PRO A 226 -16.32 -8.92 2.50
N GLY A 227 -15.00 -8.96 2.46
CA GLY A 227 -14.12 -7.79 2.50
C GLY A 227 -13.51 -7.48 1.13
N LEU A 228 -12.70 -6.41 1.08
CA LEU A 228 -11.90 -6.10 -0.10
C LEU A 228 -10.82 -7.16 -0.31
N SER A 229 -10.65 -7.61 -1.55
CA SER A 229 -9.56 -8.52 -1.89
C SER A 229 -8.20 -7.90 -1.54
N SER A 230 -7.29 -8.74 -1.04
CA SER A 230 -5.92 -8.36 -0.75
C SER A 230 -4.97 -8.85 -1.84
N MET A 231 -3.86 -8.15 -2.01
CA MET A 231 -2.81 -8.47 -2.95
C MET A 231 -1.45 -8.24 -2.29
N GLY A 232 -0.41 -8.84 -2.86
CA GLY A 232 0.97 -8.66 -2.42
C GLY A 232 1.93 -9.06 -3.52
N ILE A 233 3.06 -9.64 -3.13
CA ILE A 233 4.16 -10.02 -4.04
C ILE A 233 3.71 -11.07 -5.08
N GLY A 234 2.76 -11.92 -4.72
CA GLY A 234 2.21 -12.93 -5.61
C GLY A 234 1.34 -12.36 -6.73
N SER A 235 1.02 -13.22 -7.70
CA SER A 235 0.31 -12.84 -8.93
C SER A 235 -1.22 -12.95 -8.84
N LYS A 236 -1.75 -13.34 -7.68
CA LYS A 236 -3.19 -13.56 -7.45
C LYS A 236 -3.72 -12.61 -6.39
N ALA A 237 -4.86 -12.00 -6.66
CA ALA A 237 -5.63 -11.35 -5.62
C ALA A 237 -6.34 -12.42 -4.78
N LEU A 238 -6.26 -12.30 -3.45
CA LEU A 238 -6.93 -13.19 -2.52
C LEU A 238 -8.25 -12.57 -2.06
N LYS A 239 -9.29 -13.38 -1.93
CA LYS A 239 -10.55 -12.93 -1.31
C LYS A 239 -10.31 -12.69 0.18
N ALA A 240 -11.11 -11.82 0.76
CA ALA A 240 -11.03 -11.49 2.17
C ALA A 240 -12.41 -11.55 2.82
N TRP A 241 -12.42 -11.80 4.13
CA TRP A 241 -13.59 -11.64 4.99
C TRP A 241 -13.23 -10.81 6.20
N THR A 242 -14.15 -9.96 6.64
CA THR A 242 -14.13 -9.38 7.97
C THR A 242 -14.89 -10.30 8.92
N VAL A 243 -14.25 -10.68 10.02
CA VAL A 243 -14.84 -11.53 11.06
C VAL A 243 -14.74 -10.83 12.42
N ASN A 244 -15.67 -11.13 13.32
CA ASN A 244 -15.58 -10.72 14.71
C ASN A 244 -14.79 -11.77 15.50
N ILE A 245 -13.98 -11.32 16.44
CA ILE A 245 -13.30 -12.17 17.42
C ILE A 245 -13.66 -11.70 18.83
N ASP A 246 -13.77 -12.65 19.77
CA ASP A 246 -14.11 -12.33 21.15
C ASP A 246 -12.88 -11.80 21.88
N SER A 247 -11.72 -12.44 21.68
CA SER A 247 -10.46 -12.04 22.30
C SER A 247 -9.26 -12.32 21.40
N PHE A 248 -8.28 -11.44 21.45
CA PHE A 248 -6.91 -11.61 20.95
C PHE A 248 -5.94 -11.32 22.09
N SER A 249 -4.89 -12.12 22.25
CA SER A 249 -3.85 -11.89 23.26
C SER A 249 -2.46 -12.13 22.69
N VAL A 250 -1.50 -11.31 23.12
CA VAL A 250 -0.08 -11.42 22.81
C VAL A 250 0.71 -10.97 24.05
N GLY A 251 1.66 -11.80 24.51
CA GLY A 251 2.30 -11.57 25.81
C GLY A 251 1.26 -11.56 26.95
N THR A 252 1.21 -10.47 27.72
CA THR A 252 0.18 -10.26 28.76
C THR A 252 -0.96 -9.33 28.32
N GLU A 253 -0.90 -8.75 27.13
CA GLU A 253 -1.96 -7.92 26.56
C GLU A 253 -3.14 -8.78 26.11
N THR A 254 -4.36 -8.30 26.33
CA THR A 254 -5.58 -8.91 25.78
C THR A 254 -6.54 -7.85 25.27
N ILE A 255 -6.90 -7.97 24.00
CA ILE A 255 -7.86 -7.14 23.27
C ILE A 255 -9.17 -7.90 23.15
N GLN A 256 -10.27 -7.29 23.57
CA GLN A 256 -11.60 -7.90 23.53
C GLN A 256 -12.44 -7.31 22.39
N HIS A 257 -13.35 -8.11 21.85
CA HIS A 257 -14.42 -7.70 20.92
C HIS A 257 -13.93 -6.90 19.70
N SER A 258 -13.01 -7.50 18.94
CA SER A 258 -12.42 -6.86 17.77
C SER A 258 -12.92 -7.46 16.45
N GLN A 259 -12.55 -6.82 15.35
CA GLN A 259 -12.70 -7.34 13.99
C GLN A 259 -11.35 -7.60 13.37
N MET A 260 -11.24 -8.69 12.61
CA MET A 260 -10.03 -9.07 11.88
C MET A 260 -10.35 -9.41 10.43
N VAL A 261 -9.33 -9.32 9.58
CA VAL A 261 -9.43 -9.78 8.20
C VAL A 261 -8.89 -11.18 8.07
N VAL A 262 -9.68 -12.05 7.45
CA VAL A 262 -9.28 -13.41 7.05
C VAL A 262 -9.04 -13.43 5.55
N LEU A 263 -7.87 -13.89 5.11
CA LEU A 263 -7.51 -14.01 3.69
C LEU A 263 -7.65 -15.44 3.17
N ASP A 264 -8.17 -15.54 1.95
CA ASP A 264 -8.39 -16.79 1.21
C ASP A 264 -7.10 -17.37 0.62
N GLY A 265 -6.11 -17.64 1.45
CA GLY A 265 -4.87 -18.27 1.01
C GLY A 265 -3.74 -18.18 2.02
N ASP A 266 -2.58 -18.62 1.54
CA ASP A 266 -1.30 -18.52 2.25
C ASP A 266 -0.86 -17.04 2.35
N ILE A 267 -0.39 -16.65 3.53
CA ILE A 267 0.05 -15.29 3.89
C ILE A 267 1.55 -15.20 4.22
N GLY A 268 2.35 -16.22 3.89
CA GLY A 268 3.80 -16.17 4.17
C GLY A 268 4.53 -17.52 4.17
N GLY A 269 3.91 -18.58 3.66
CA GLY A 269 4.35 -19.97 3.73
C GLY A 269 3.50 -20.80 4.70
N SER A 270 3.60 -22.13 4.60
CA SER A 270 2.77 -23.12 5.31
C SER A 270 2.82 -23.11 6.85
N HIS A 271 3.55 -22.18 7.47
CA HIS A 271 3.79 -22.10 8.92
C HIS A 271 3.49 -20.71 9.50
N VAL A 272 2.90 -19.81 8.71
CA VAL A 272 2.46 -18.49 9.17
C VAL A 272 0.94 -18.50 9.28
N ASP A 273 0.44 -18.38 10.51
CA ASP A 273 -1.00 -18.36 10.75
C ASP A 273 -1.58 -16.96 10.58
N MET A 274 -0.80 -15.96 10.98
CA MET A 274 -1.24 -14.57 11.13
C MET A 274 -0.10 -13.60 10.83
N LEU A 275 -0.42 -12.44 10.27
CA LEU A 275 0.45 -11.27 10.18
C LEU A 275 -0.09 -10.21 11.13
N LEU A 276 0.73 -9.73 12.06
CA LEU A 276 0.47 -8.53 12.85
C LEU A 276 0.98 -7.33 12.06
N GLY A 277 0.04 -6.60 11.47
CA GLY A 277 0.32 -5.54 10.52
C GLY A 277 0.72 -4.21 11.14
N ALA A 278 0.99 -3.24 10.27
CA ALA A 278 1.24 -1.85 10.64
C ALA A 278 0.11 -1.24 11.48
N ASP A 279 -1.14 -1.70 11.35
CA ASP A 279 -2.25 -1.23 12.20
C ASP A 279 -2.06 -1.60 13.67
N PHE A 280 -1.65 -2.84 13.95
CA PHE A 280 -1.28 -3.29 15.30
C PHE A 280 -0.02 -2.56 15.77
N ILE A 281 1.02 -2.53 14.94
CA ILE A 281 2.32 -1.99 15.32
C ILE A 281 2.24 -0.47 15.56
N LEU A 282 1.44 0.26 14.80
CA LEU A 282 1.22 1.71 14.96
C LEU A 282 0.50 2.08 16.26
N ALA A 283 -0.29 1.16 16.80
CA ALA A 283 -0.92 1.31 18.11
C ALA A 283 0.05 1.03 19.28
N HIS A 284 1.29 0.64 19.00
CA HIS A 284 2.27 0.23 20.01
C HIS A 284 3.62 0.94 19.83
N HIS A 285 4.35 1.09 20.94
CA HIS A 285 5.78 1.36 20.93
C HIS A 285 6.48 0.05 21.25
N MET A 286 7.29 -0.45 20.33
CA MET A 286 7.84 -1.80 20.40
C MET A 286 9.38 -1.78 20.34
N PHE A 287 9.99 -2.73 21.03
CA PHE A 287 11.42 -3.02 20.95
C PHE A 287 11.61 -4.52 20.72
N ILE A 288 12.07 -4.88 19.53
CA ILE A 288 12.45 -6.23 19.14
C ILE A 288 13.90 -6.45 19.57
N ALA A 289 14.06 -7.08 20.73
CA ALA A 289 15.34 -7.43 21.32
C ALA A 289 15.80 -8.79 20.77
N ASN A 290 16.26 -8.80 19.53
CA ASN A 290 16.83 -9.98 18.88
C ASN A 290 17.96 -10.61 19.71
N SER A 291 18.74 -9.79 20.42
CA SER A 291 19.78 -10.25 21.33
C SER A 291 19.28 -11.03 22.57
N GLN A 292 17.98 -11.00 22.84
CA GLN A 292 17.32 -11.61 24.01
C GLN A 292 16.19 -12.58 23.63
N ASP A 293 15.89 -12.75 22.34
CA ASP A 293 14.72 -13.48 21.84
C ASP A 293 13.39 -12.97 22.45
N LYS A 294 13.25 -11.65 22.58
CA LYS A 294 12.09 -11.01 23.21
C LYS A 294 11.61 -9.78 22.47
N VAL A 295 10.32 -9.50 22.58
CA VAL A 295 9.71 -8.22 22.19
C VAL A 295 9.12 -7.56 23.41
N TYR A 296 9.51 -6.30 23.64
CA TYR A 296 8.97 -5.44 24.69
C TYR A 296 8.06 -4.41 24.05
N PHE A 297 6.89 -4.14 24.61
CA PHE A 297 6.00 -3.16 24.00
C PHE A 297 5.05 -2.48 24.99
N THR A 298 4.57 -1.30 24.62
CA THR A 298 3.48 -0.60 25.30
C THR A 298 2.41 -0.20 24.31
N TYR A 299 1.16 -0.13 24.78
CA TYR A 299 0.05 0.38 24.00
C TYR A 299 -0.01 1.91 24.05
N ASN A 300 0.08 2.55 22.89
CA ASN A 300 0.15 4.00 22.69
C ASN A 300 -1.24 4.65 22.60
N GLY A 301 -2.31 3.89 22.76
CA GLY A 301 -3.68 4.39 22.62
C GLY A 301 -4.21 4.33 21.17
N GLY A 302 -5.48 4.66 21.01
CA GLY A 302 -6.16 4.63 19.72
C GLY A 302 -6.68 3.25 19.36
N ARG A 303 -6.72 2.91 18.07
CA ARG A 303 -7.32 1.66 17.60
C ARG A 303 -6.23 0.66 17.22
N VAL A 304 -6.26 -0.54 17.81
CA VAL A 304 -5.25 -1.58 17.54
C VAL A 304 -5.40 -2.27 16.18
N PHE A 305 -6.63 -2.50 15.72
CA PHE A 305 -6.86 -3.16 14.43
C PHE A 305 -7.66 -2.27 13.49
N SER A 306 -7.31 -2.25 12.21
CA SER A 306 -7.86 -1.34 11.19
C SER A 306 -9.37 -1.47 10.91
N LEU A 307 -10.07 -2.39 11.59
CA LEU A 307 -11.52 -2.55 11.53
C LEU A 307 -12.22 -2.40 12.89
N ALA A 308 -11.46 -2.24 13.98
CA ALA A 308 -12.04 -1.99 15.30
C ALA A 308 -12.66 -0.57 15.37
N LYS A 309 -13.57 -0.35 16.32
CA LYS A 309 -13.90 1.01 16.75
C LYS A 309 -12.88 1.41 17.82
N ALA A 310 -12.42 2.65 17.80
CA ALA A 310 -11.65 3.17 18.94
C ALA A 310 -12.48 2.95 20.23
N PRO A 311 -11.88 2.45 21.33
CA PRO A 311 -12.59 2.33 22.60
C PRO A 311 -13.21 3.67 23.00
N ALA A 312 -14.43 3.65 23.56
CA ALA A 312 -15.11 4.87 24.00
C ALA A 312 -14.36 5.63 25.11
N ASP A 313 -13.46 4.93 25.81
CA ASP A 313 -12.58 5.43 26.85
C ASP A 313 -11.11 5.36 26.38
N SER A 314 -10.77 6.03 25.27
CA SER A 314 -9.39 6.12 24.76
C SER A 314 -8.38 6.77 25.73
N ASP A 315 -8.84 7.19 26.90
CA ASP A 315 -8.05 7.77 27.99
C ASP A 315 -7.26 6.72 28.80
N SER A 316 -7.47 5.40 28.58
CA SER A 316 -6.72 4.33 29.26
C SER A 316 -5.49 3.85 28.48
N ALA A 317 -4.91 4.68 27.61
CA ALA A 317 -3.53 4.46 27.17
C ALA A 317 -2.64 4.29 28.42
N SER A 318 -1.60 3.47 28.34
CA SER A 318 -0.53 3.50 29.35
C SER A 318 0.09 4.91 29.29
N THR A 319 -0.44 5.84 30.09
CA THR A 319 0.04 7.22 30.19
C THR A 319 1.35 7.25 31.01
N SER A 320 2.26 6.33 30.74
CA SER A 320 3.55 6.20 31.42
C SER A 320 4.61 7.17 30.91
N GLY A 321 4.21 8.18 30.13
CA GLY A 321 5.02 9.36 29.86
C GLY A 321 4.18 10.51 29.33
N LYS A 322 4.24 11.68 29.99
CA LYS A 322 4.04 12.95 29.28
C LYS A 322 5.00 12.92 28.09
N GLU A 323 4.48 12.82 26.87
CA GLU A 323 5.27 12.90 25.65
C GLU A 323 6.17 14.15 25.74
N ALA A 324 7.47 13.95 25.53
CA ALA A 324 8.38 15.08 25.45
C ALA A 324 7.93 15.97 24.28
N PRO A 325 7.95 17.31 24.41
CA PRO A 325 7.59 18.19 23.31
C PRO A 325 8.40 17.82 22.06
N LEU A 326 7.70 17.60 20.93
CA LEU A 326 8.35 17.40 19.64
C LEU A 326 9.24 18.60 19.33
N GLN A 327 10.44 18.34 18.84
CA GLN A 327 11.51 19.34 18.87
C GLN A 327 11.61 20.13 17.58
N ASN A 328 11.07 19.61 16.48
CA ASN A 328 11.20 20.20 15.16
C ASN A 328 9.96 19.95 14.29
N ALA A 329 9.86 20.69 13.17
CA ALA A 329 8.72 20.62 12.26
C ALA A 329 8.49 19.22 11.66
N ALA A 330 9.57 18.47 11.39
CA ALA A 330 9.47 17.14 10.79
C ALA A 330 8.88 16.14 11.78
N ASP A 331 9.25 16.19 13.06
CA ASP A 331 8.66 15.35 14.10
C ASP A 331 7.13 15.53 14.18
N TYR A 332 6.66 16.79 14.11
CA TYR A 332 5.22 17.09 14.04
C TYR A 332 4.58 16.51 12.78
N ALA A 333 5.20 16.68 11.61
CA ALA A 333 4.66 16.15 10.37
C ALA A 333 4.54 14.62 10.37
N LEU A 334 5.59 13.93 10.85
CA LEU A 334 5.61 12.47 10.94
C LEU A 334 4.53 11.94 11.91
N ARG A 335 4.36 12.57 13.07
CA ARG A 335 3.25 12.23 13.99
C ARG A 335 1.88 12.52 13.37
N GLY A 336 1.75 13.60 12.60
CA GLY A 336 0.53 13.91 11.85
C GLY A 336 0.16 12.83 10.83
N GLU A 337 1.13 12.31 10.08
CA GLU A 337 0.93 11.19 9.15
C GLU A 337 0.56 9.89 9.88
N ALA A 338 1.17 9.63 11.05
CA ALA A 338 0.81 8.52 11.92
C ALA A 338 -0.63 8.63 12.45
N HIS A 339 -1.06 9.82 12.88
CA HIS A 339 -2.46 10.09 13.24
C HIS A 339 -3.42 9.83 12.08
N LEU A 340 -3.08 10.27 10.88
CA LEU A 340 -3.89 10.01 9.69
C LEU A 340 -4.05 8.50 9.44
N SER A 341 -2.97 7.74 9.55
CA SER A 341 -2.98 6.28 9.39
C SER A 341 -3.75 5.55 10.51
N ARG A 342 -3.82 6.13 11.71
CA ARG A 342 -4.71 5.64 12.80
C ARG A 342 -6.18 5.97 12.60
N GLY A 343 -6.53 6.79 11.60
CA GLY A 343 -7.89 7.26 11.38
C GLY A 343 -8.26 8.46 12.26
N GLU A 344 -7.28 9.27 12.64
CA GLU A 344 -7.42 10.44 13.51
C GLU A 344 -7.08 11.74 12.73
N PRO A 345 -7.80 12.05 11.64
CA PRO A 345 -7.42 13.15 10.74
C PRO A 345 -7.47 14.54 11.39
N ASN A 346 -8.30 14.76 12.42
CA ASN A 346 -8.30 16.02 13.16
C ASN A 346 -7.02 16.22 13.99
N ALA A 347 -6.49 15.15 14.61
CA ALA A 347 -5.20 15.20 15.29
C ALA A 347 -4.06 15.40 14.27
N ALA A 348 -4.16 14.74 13.11
CA ALA A 348 -3.23 14.92 12.01
C ALA A 348 -3.15 16.38 11.54
N VAL A 349 -4.30 17.04 11.33
CA VAL A 349 -4.36 18.46 10.95
C VAL A 349 -3.67 19.34 12.00
N ALA A 350 -3.93 19.11 13.29
CA ALA A 350 -3.34 19.92 14.36
C ALA A 350 -1.80 19.83 14.40
N ASP A 351 -1.24 18.63 14.21
CA ASP A 351 0.21 18.45 14.13
C ASP A 351 0.81 19.05 12.86
N LEU A 352 0.12 18.89 11.73
CA LEU A 352 0.58 19.43 10.44
C LEU A 352 0.49 20.95 10.39
N ASP A 353 -0.48 21.57 11.07
CA ASP A 353 -0.55 23.00 11.28
C ASP A 353 0.72 23.50 11.99
N GLU A 354 1.18 22.78 13.00
CA GLU A 354 2.38 23.15 13.74
C GLU A 354 3.66 22.94 12.92
N ALA A 355 3.75 21.82 12.18
CA ALA A 355 4.82 21.59 11.23
C ALA A 355 4.93 22.73 10.20
N ILE A 356 3.79 23.15 9.61
CA ILE A 356 3.72 24.24 8.63
C ILE A 356 4.05 25.59 9.27
N ARG A 357 3.60 25.84 10.51
CA ARG A 357 3.96 27.07 11.25
C ARG A 357 5.47 27.18 11.46
N MET A 358 6.13 26.06 11.77
CA MET A 358 7.56 26.01 12.02
C MET A 358 8.40 26.04 10.74
N ALA A 359 7.96 25.37 9.67
CA ALA A 359 8.63 25.36 8.37
C ALA A 359 7.61 25.45 7.21
N PRO A 360 7.21 26.68 6.83
CA PRO A 360 6.11 26.92 5.89
C PRO A 360 6.46 26.66 4.41
N ASP A 361 7.71 26.34 4.12
CA ASP A 361 8.24 26.09 2.77
C ASP A 361 8.37 24.60 2.43
N GLN A 362 7.92 23.70 3.31
CA GLN A 362 7.98 22.26 3.10
C GLN A 362 6.74 21.76 2.33
N PRO A 363 6.86 21.35 1.05
CA PRO A 363 5.72 20.91 0.24
C PRO A 363 5.01 19.67 0.80
N GLY A 364 5.78 18.78 1.44
CA GLY A 364 5.27 17.53 2.01
C GLY A 364 4.24 17.74 3.13
N TYR A 365 4.39 18.81 3.92
CA TYR A 365 3.47 19.06 5.04
C TYR A 365 2.09 19.47 4.55
N TYR A 366 2.03 20.30 3.50
CA TYR A 366 0.76 20.64 2.84
C TYR A 366 0.13 19.41 2.16
N LEU A 367 0.94 18.54 1.54
CA LEU A 367 0.44 17.30 0.94
C LEU A 367 -0.18 16.38 2.00
N ALA A 368 0.50 16.17 3.12
CA ALA A 368 -0.01 15.39 4.24
C ALA A 368 -1.30 16.00 4.82
N ARG A 369 -1.35 17.33 4.98
CA ARG A 369 -2.55 18.01 5.52
C ARG A 369 -3.72 17.97 4.56
N ALA A 370 -3.46 18.04 3.25
CA ALA A 370 -4.48 17.82 2.23
C ALA A 370 -5.09 16.42 2.31
N ARG A 371 -4.27 15.37 2.55
CA ARG A 371 -4.79 14.00 2.75
C ARG A 371 -5.69 13.92 3.99
N ALA A 372 -5.31 14.58 5.09
CA ALA A 372 -6.15 14.65 6.28
C ALA A 372 -7.47 15.40 6.02
N HIS A 373 -7.44 16.53 5.32
CA HIS A 373 -8.65 17.24 4.90
C HIS A 373 -9.54 16.40 3.97
N ILE A 374 -8.97 15.61 3.06
CA ILE A 374 -9.74 14.69 2.20
C ILE A 374 -10.42 13.60 3.03
N ALA A 375 -9.74 13.04 4.03
CA ALA A 375 -10.33 12.06 4.95
C ALA A 375 -11.56 12.64 5.70
N GLU A 376 -11.50 13.93 6.07
CA GLU A 376 -12.62 14.68 6.66
C GLU A 376 -13.61 15.25 5.62
N LYS A 377 -13.44 14.94 4.33
CA LYS A 377 -14.26 15.43 3.21
C LYS A 377 -14.24 16.96 3.05
N GLN A 378 -13.21 17.63 3.54
CA GLN A 378 -12.97 19.06 3.44
C GLN A 378 -12.21 19.39 2.15
N LEU A 379 -12.85 19.16 0.99
CA LEU A 379 -12.20 19.24 -0.32
C LEU A 379 -11.67 20.64 -0.67
N ASP A 380 -12.33 21.72 -0.22
CA ASP A 380 -11.86 23.09 -0.45
C ASP A 380 -10.55 23.39 0.29
N ALA A 381 -10.43 22.93 1.54
CA ALA A 381 -9.20 23.06 2.33
C ALA A 381 -8.07 22.21 1.73
N ALA A 382 -8.38 20.98 1.34
CA ALA A 382 -7.43 20.12 0.63
C ALA A 382 -6.95 20.75 -0.69
N SER A 383 -7.84 21.39 -1.44
CA SER A 383 -7.49 22.08 -2.69
C SER A 383 -6.47 23.20 -2.46
N ALA A 384 -6.67 24.02 -1.43
CA ALA A 384 -5.74 25.09 -1.08
C ALA A 384 -4.35 24.56 -0.69
N ASP A 385 -4.30 23.49 0.08
CA ASP A 385 -3.06 22.83 0.47
C ASP A 385 -2.35 22.17 -0.71
N LEU A 386 -3.09 21.54 -1.61
CA LEU A 386 -2.53 20.95 -2.84
C LEU A 386 -1.98 22.01 -3.78
N ASP A 387 -2.66 23.14 -3.92
CA ASP A 387 -2.14 24.28 -4.68
C ASP A 387 -0.84 24.80 -4.07
N LYS A 388 -0.76 24.90 -2.74
CA LYS A 388 0.46 25.31 -2.04
C LYS A 388 1.58 24.28 -2.21
N SER A 389 1.30 22.99 -2.03
CA SER A 389 2.26 21.89 -2.18
C SER A 389 2.86 21.87 -3.60
N VAL A 390 2.02 21.89 -4.63
CA VAL A 390 2.46 21.91 -6.04
C VAL A 390 3.19 23.20 -6.40
N SER A 391 2.86 24.34 -5.77
CA SER A 391 3.61 25.59 -5.99
C SER A 391 5.04 25.53 -5.43
N LEU A 392 5.25 24.77 -4.35
CA LEU A 392 6.56 24.59 -3.70
C LEU A 392 7.37 23.49 -4.37
N ASP A 393 6.73 22.38 -4.77
CA ASP A 393 7.33 21.32 -5.56
C ASP A 393 6.43 20.91 -6.74
N PRO A 394 6.64 21.52 -7.92
CA PRO A 394 5.85 21.23 -9.11
C PRO A 394 6.19 19.86 -9.73
N LYS A 395 7.17 19.12 -9.19
CA LYS A 395 7.57 17.80 -9.68
C LYS A 395 7.04 16.65 -8.82
N ASN A 396 6.32 16.94 -7.75
CA ASN A 396 5.71 15.92 -6.91
C ASN A 396 4.50 15.29 -7.62
N ILE A 397 4.69 14.06 -8.13
CA ILE A 397 3.66 13.33 -8.86
C ILE A 397 2.42 13.07 -7.98
N ASP A 398 2.61 12.72 -6.71
CA ASP A 398 1.50 12.42 -5.80
C ASP A 398 0.65 13.67 -5.53
N ALA A 399 1.28 14.83 -5.33
CA ALA A 399 0.58 16.09 -5.16
C ALA A 399 -0.20 16.49 -6.43
N LEU A 400 0.39 16.30 -7.62
CA LEU A 400 -0.27 16.54 -8.90
C LEU A 400 -1.49 15.62 -9.09
N LEU A 401 -1.34 14.32 -8.84
CA LEU A 401 -2.42 13.35 -8.98
C LEU A 401 -3.55 13.56 -7.95
N LEU A 402 -3.19 13.86 -6.71
CA LEU A 402 -4.19 14.14 -5.67
C LEU A 402 -4.95 15.44 -5.97
N ARG A 403 -4.25 16.47 -6.50
CA ARG A 403 -4.91 17.70 -6.96
C ARG A 403 -5.78 17.47 -8.18
N ALA A 404 -5.34 16.65 -9.14
CA ALA A 404 -6.14 16.27 -10.29
C ALA A 404 -7.44 15.58 -9.86
N ASN A 405 -7.38 14.70 -8.85
CA ASN A 405 -8.55 14.04 -8.29
C ASN A 405 -9.55 15.04 -7.68
N VAL A 406 -9.06 15.98 -6.85
CA VAL A 406 -9.90 17.03 -6.25
C VAL A 406 -10.50 17.95 -7.31
N ARG A 407 -9.72 18.37 -8.31
CA ARG A 407 -10.23 19.18 -9.43
C ARG A 407 -11.27 18.43 -10.25
N PHE A 408 -11.04 17.14 -10.51
CA PHE A 408 -11.99 16.28 -11.22
C PHE A 408 -13.32 16.16 -10.47
N SER A 409 -13.30 15.96 -9.15
CA SER A 409 -14.52 15.90 -8.34
C SER A 409 -15.28 17.23 -8.29
N HIS A 410 -14.56 18.36 -8.38
CA HIS A 410 -15.11 19.71 -8.55
C HIS A 410 -15.51 20.05 -10.00
N LYS A 411 -15.42 19.10 -10.93
CA LYS A 411 -15.70 19.27 -12.38
C LYS A 411 -14.77 20.27 -13.10
N ASP A 412 -13.63 20.63 -12.51
CA ASP A 412 -12.55 21.34 -13.19
C ASP A 412 -11.74 20.35 -14.05
N ILE A 413 -12.34 19.96 -15.18
CA ILE A 413 -11.74 19.00 -16.13
C ILE A 413 -10.45 19.56 -16.74
N SER A 414 -10.38 20.87 -16.95
CA SER A 414 -9.20 21.52 -17.55
C SER A 414 -8.02 21.51 -16.58
N GLY A 415 -8.23 21.89 -15.32
CA GLY A 415 -7.19 21.86 -14.31
C GLY A 415 -6.74 20.44 -13.97
N ALA A 416 -7.67 19.49 -13.88
CA ALA A 416 -7.33 18.07 -13.69
C ALA A 416 -6.49 17.53 -14.86
N THR A 417 -6.85 17.87 -16.11
CA THR A 417 -6.06 17.50 -17.30
C THR A 417 -4.65 18.08 -17.26
N ALA A 418 -4.50 19.34 -16.85
CA ALA A 418 -3.19 19.98 -16.75
C ALA A 418 -2.27 19.27 -15.76
N ASP A 419 -2.81 18.88 -14.60
CA ASP A 419 -2.06 18.16 -13.56
C ASP A 419 -1.69 16.74 -13.99
N VAL A 420 -2.62 16.01 -14.62
CA VAL A 420 -2.36 14.67 -15.17
C VAL A 420 -1.29 14.72 -16.26
N ASN A 421 -1.31 15.73 -17.13
CA ASN A 421 -0.27 15.94 -18.13
C ASN A 421 1.10 16.21 -17.50
N ALA A 422 1.15 17.04 -16.46
CA ALA A 422 2.39 17.30 -15.73
C ALA A 422 2.93 16.03 -15.07
N ALA A 423 2.07 15.25 -14.42
CA ALA A 423 2.43 13.97 -13.80
C ALA A 423 2.94 12.95 -14.84
N SER A 424 2.30 12.87 -16.01
CA SER A 424 2.70 11.96 -17.09
C SER A 424 4.10 12.23 -17.64
N VAL A 425 4.57 13.48 -17.61
CA VAL A 425 5.93 13.83 -18.06
C VAL A 425 6.99 13.40 -17.04
N LEU A 426 6.61 13.29 -15.76
CA LEU A 426 7.52 13.01 -14.65
C LEU A 426 7.56 11.51 -14.29
N ALA A 427 6.47 10.79 -14.52
CA ALA A 427 6.33 9.40 -14.11
C ALA A 427 7.29 8.46 -14.89
N PRO A 428 8.07 7.61 -14.21
CA PRO A 428 8.92 6.62 -14.86
C PRO A 428 8.10 5.63 -15.70
N ALA A 429 8.54 5.36 -16.92
CA ALA A 429 7.81 4.47 -17.83
C ALA A 429 7.58 3.09 -17.19
N GLY A 430 6.31 2.67 -17.17
CA GLY A 430 5.90 1.38 -16.63
C GLY A 430 5.85 1.30 -15.10
N SER A 431 6.01 2.38 -14.35
CA SER A 431 5.79 2.35 -12.88
C SER A 431 4.31 2.28 -12.51
N SER A 432 3.99 1.86 -11.28
CA SER A 432 2.62 1.93 -10.71
C SER A 432 1.91 3.27 -10.94
N GLN A 433 2.62 4.41 -10.82
CA GLN A 433 2.04 5.74 -11.07
C GLN A 433 1.57 5.92 -12.52
N THR A 434 2.24 5.33 -13.51
CA THR A 434 1.83 5.45 -14.92
C THR A 434 0.48 4.80 -15.21
N ARG A 435 0.13 3.72 -14.50
CA ARG A 435 -1.20 3.12 -14.59
C ARG A 435 -2.27 4.04 -14.00
N SER A 436 -2.02 4.64 -12.84
CA SER A 436 -2.93 5.64 -12.24
C SER A 436 -3.16 6.84 -13.17
N ILE A 437 -2.10 7.34 -13.82
CA ILE A 437 -2.18 8.41 -14.83
C ILE A 437 -3.02 7.97 -16.05
N ALA A 438 -2.83 6.75 -16.54
CA ALA A 438 -3.63 6.19 -17.62
C ALA A 438 -5.13 6.12 -17.26
N SER A 439 -5.47 5.69 -16.04
CA SER A 439 -6.85 5.68 -15.55
C SER A 439 -7.45 7.09 -15.53
N PHE A 440 -6.68 8.10 -15.12
CA PHE A 440 -7.11 9.51 -15.18
C PHE A 440 -7.36 9.99 -16.62
N TYR A 441 -6.46 9.68 -17.56
CA TYR A 441 -6.67 10.03 -18.97
C TYR A 441 -7.98 9.46 -19.52
N ILE A 442 -8.31 8.21 -19.18
CA ILE A 442 -9.59 7.59 -19.56
C ILE A 442 -10.77 8.33 -18.91
N ALA A 443 -10.67 8.67 -17.62
CA ALA A 443 -11.72 9.39 -16.90
C ALA A 443 -11.96 10.81 -17.46
N LEU A 444 -10.90 11.47 -17.94
CA LEU A 444 -10.90 12.80 -18.55
C LEU A 444 -11.27 12.80 -20.04
N ASP A 445 -11.84 11.71 -20.56
CA ASP A 445 -12.21 11.51 -21.96
C ASP A 445 -11.03 11.62 -22.96
N GLN A 446 -9.81 11.28 -22.52
CA GLN A 446 -8.58 11.27 -23.32
C GLN A 446 -7.97 9.85 -23.43
N PRO A 447 -8.74 8.83 -23.83
CA PRO A 447 -8.29 7.43 -23.79
C PRO A 447 -7.07 7.14 -24.67
N ALA A 448 -6.85 7.89 -25.75
CA ALA A 448 -5.67 7.70 -26.62
C ALA A 448 -4.35 8.04 -25.88
N ALA A 449 -4.36 9.01 -24.96
CA ALA A 449 -3.19 9.37 -24.17
C ALA A 449 -2.81 8.30 -23.13
N ALA A 450 -3.76 7.46 -22.73
CA ALA A 450 -3.54 6.34 -21.80
C ALA A 450 -2.78 5.17 -22.46
N LEU A 451 -2.89 4.98 -23.77
CA LEU A 451 -2.35 3.81 -24.48
C LEU A 451 -0.83 3.62 -24.31
N PRO A 452 0.05 4.60 -24.56
CA PRO A 452 1.49 4.40 -24.40
C PRO A 452 1.89 4.08 -22.95
N LEU A 453 1.16 4.62 -21.97
CA LEU A 453 1.40 4.34 -20.55
C LEU A 453 1.04 2.89 -20.20
N LEU A 454 -0.13 2.43 -20.66
CA LEU A 454 -0.58 1.05 -20.47
C LEU A 454 0.31 0.05 -21.22
N ASP A 455 0.79 0.40 -22.41
CA ASP A 455 1.75 -0.43 -23.17
C ASP A 455 3.07 -0.59 -22.42
N ALA A 456 3.64 0.50 -21.91
CA ALA A 456 4.87 0.48 -21.12
C ALA A 456 4.70 -0.33 -19.82
N TRP A 457 3.58 -0.15 -19.13
CA TRP A 457 3.26 -0.91 -17.92
C TRP A 457 3.12 -2.41 -18.24
N ILE A 458 2.26 -2.79 -19.17
CA ILE A 458 2.05 -4.22 -19.51
C ILE A 458 3.37 -4.92 -19.92
N HIS A 459 4.29 -4.19 -20.58
CA HIS A 459 5.59 -4.73 -20.99
C HIS A 459 6.45 -5.23 -19.81
N VAL A 460 6.46 -4.51 -18.69
CA VAL A 460 7.30 -4.85 -17.52
C VAL A 460 6.56 -5.67 -16.45
N HIS A 461 5.22 -5.73 -16.52
CA HIS A 461 4.31 -6.37 -15.54
C HIS A 461 3.71 -7.71 -15.97
N ASN A 462 4.44 -8.54 -16.71
CA ASN A 462 3.91 -9.79 -17.30
C ASN A 462 3.38 -10.86 -16.30
N ASN A 463 3.74 -10.78 -15.02
CA ASN A 463 3.24 -11.67 -13.96
C ASN A 463 2.58 -10.90 -12.80
N ASP A 464 2.23 -9.63 -13.03
CA ASP A 464 1.67 -8.76 -12.00
C ASP A 464 0.19 -9.12 -11.73
N VAL A 465 -0.22 -9.05 -10.47
CA VAL A 465 -1.61 -9.25 -10.05
C VAL A 465 -2.59 -8.32 -10.78
N GLN A 466 -2.15 -7.11 -11.13
CA GLN A 466 -2.96 -6.10 -11.81
C GLN A 466 -2.96 -6.26 -13.33
N LEU A 467 -2.27 -7.26 -13.89
CA LEU A 467 -2.13 -7.42 -15.35
C LEU A 467 -3.47 -7.56 -16.08
N GLY A 468 -4.41 -8.35 -15.57
CA GLY A 468 -5.71 -8.49 -16.23
C GLY A 468 -6.52 -7.19 -16.20
N ALA A 469 -6.43 -6.43 -15.11
CA ALA A 469 -7.06 -5.11 -15.00
C ALA A 469 -6.43 -4.10 -15.98
N ALA A 470 -5.11 -4.06 -16.10
CA ALA A 470 -4.41 -3.20 -17.06
C ALA A 470 -4.71 -3.58 -18.52
N LEU A 471 -4.79 -4.88 -18.84
CA LEU A 471 -5.24 -5.35 -20.16
C LEU A 471 -6.67 -4.89 -20.44
N ASN A 472 -7.57 -4.99 -19.46
CA ASN A 472 -8.93 -4.50 -19.61
C ASN A 472 -8.99 -2.98 -19.80
N GLU A 473 -8.23 -2.21 -19.02
CA GLU A 473 -8.13 -0.75 -19.19
C GLU A 473 -7.64 -0.37 -20.58
N ARG A 474 -6.64 -1.10 -21.12
CA ARG A 474 -6.16 -0.87 -22.48
C ARG A 474 -7.20 -1.26 -23.53
N CYS A 475 -7.93 -2.35 -23.33
CA CYS A 475 -9.07 -2.72 -24.17
C CYS A 475 -10.13 -1.62 -24.19
N TRP A 476 -10.49 -1.10 -23.02
CA TRP A 476 -11.46 -0.01 -22.88
C TRP A 476 -10.99 1.27 -23.57
N ALA A 477 -9.74 1.68 -23.33
CA ALA A 477 -9.14 2.87 -23.95
C ALA A 477 -9.11 2.76 -25.49
N ARG A 478 -8.70 1.61 -26.02
CA ARG A 478 -8.73 1.31 -27.47
C ARG A 478 -10.14 1.37 -28.04
N SER A 479 -11.12 0.85 -27.31
CA SER A 479 -12.53 0.83 -27.73
C SER A 479 -13.18 2.21 -27.74
N LEU A 480 -12.89 3.05 -26.73
CA LEU A 480 -13.36 4.44 -26.68
C LEU A 480 -12.70 5.30 -27.76
N SER A 481 -11.38 5.18 -27.93
CA SER A 481 -10.61 5.91 -28.96
C SER A 481 -10.84 5.39 -30.38
N ASN A 482 -11.51 4.24 -30.54
CA ASN A 482 -11.71 3.54 -31.81
C ASN A 482 -10.39 3.20 -32.52
N GLN A 483 -9.39 2.76 -31.75
CA GLN A 483 -8.05 2.42 -32.24
C GLN A 483 -7.75 0.95 -31.96
N MET A 484 -7.13 0.26 -32.92
CA MET A 484 -6.59 -1.10 -32.71
C MET A 484 -7.64 -2.09 -32.17
N LEU A 485 -8.85 -2.11 -32.75
CA LEU A 485 -9.99 -2.85 -32.20
C LEU A 485 -9.75 -4.37 -32.11
N ASP A 486 -9.00 -4.96 -33.05
CA ASP A 486 -8.62 -6.38 -32.98
C ASP A 486 -7.70 -6.67 -31.78
N ASP A 487 -6.75 -5.77 -31.52
CA ASP A 487 -5.86 -5.88 -30.35
C ASP A 487 -6.63 -5.60 -29.05
N ALA A 488 -7.61 -4.70 -29.07
CA ALA A 488 -8.52 -4.47 -27.96
C ALA A 488 -9.31 -5.74 -27.62
N LEU A 489 -9.89 -6.41 -28.64
CA LEU A 489 -10.60 -7.67 -28.47
C LEU A 489 -9.66 -8.76 -27.91
N SER A 490 -8.41 -8.80 -28.37
CA SER A 490 -7.37 -9.69 -27.84
C SER A 490 -7.09 -9.43 -26.36
N ASP A 491 -6.93 -8.16 -25.97
CA ASP A 491 -6.69 -7.76 -24.58
C ASP A 491 -7.86 -8.11 -23.66
N CYS A 492 -9.09 -7.75 -24.04
CA CYS A 492 -10.29 -8.10 -23.28
C CYS A 492 -10.39 -9.63 -23.05
N ARG A 493 -10.14 -10.43 -24.09
CA ARG A 493 -10.15 -11.89 -23.98
C ARG A 493 -9.01 -12.43 -23.12
N LYS A 494 -7.82 -11.80 -23.16
CA LYS A 494 -6.70 -12.16 -22.28
C LYS A 494 -7.02 -11.85 -20.82
N ALA A 495 -7.60 -10.68 -20.54
CA ALA A 495 -8.04 -10.29 -19.20
C ALA A 495 -9.08 -11.29 -18.64
N ILE A 496 -10.11 -11.62 -19.42
CA ILE A 496 -11.15 -12.59 -19.01
C ILE A 496 -10.57 -13.99 -18.80
N ARG A 497 -9.67 -14.45 -19.68
CA ARG A 497 -9.01 -15.76 -19.48
C ARG A 497 -8.15 -15.81 -18.22
N ARG A 498 -7.59 -14.67 -17.79
CA ARG A 498 -6.69 -14.59 -16.65
C ARG A 498 -7.45 -14.49 -15.32
N ASP A 499 -8.39 -13.56 -15.24
CA ASP A 499 -9.05 -13.21 -13.97
C ASP A 499 -10.52 -13.65 -13.90
N GLY A 500 -11.05 -14.22 -14.98
CA GLY A 500 -12.46 -14.62 -15.11
C GLY A 500 -13.37 -13.52 -15.66
N GLU A 501 -14.67 -13.82 -15.68
CA GLU A 501 -15.73 -12.98 -16.24
C GLU A 501 -16.11 -11.83 -15.28
N ASN A 502 -15.15 -10.94 -15.01
CA ASN A 502 -15.41 -9.70 -14.27
C ASN A 502 -16.39 -8.82 -15.07
N PRO A 503 -17.43 -8.23 -14.46
CA PRO A 503 -18.40 -7.39 -15.16
C PRO A 503 -17.76 -6.25 -15.97
N ALA A 504 -16.73 -5.59 -15.43
CA ALA A 504 -16.03 -4.51 -16.15
C ALA A 504 -15.28 -5.02 -17.40
N TYR A 505 -14.88 -6.30 -17.40
CA TYR A 505 -14.19 -6.92 -18.54
C TYR A 505 -15.18 -7.32 -19.63
N LEU A 506 -16.35 -7.82 -19.21
CA LEU A 506 -17.47 -8.08 -20.10
C LEU A 506 -18.02 -6.77 -20.70
N ASP A 507 -18.05 -5.67 -19.95
CA ASP A 507 -18.43 -4.36 -20.45
C ASP A 507 -17.50 -3.87 -21.57
N SER A 508 -16.19 -4.00 -21.35
CA SER A 508 -15.18 -3.64 -22.35
C SER A 508 -15.24 -4.56 -23.57
N LEU A 509 -15.50 -5.86 -23.37
CA LEU A 509 -15.73 -6.82 -24.43
C LEU A 509 -16.98 -6.44 -25.25
N GLY A 510 -18.07 -6.06 -24.58
CA GLY A 510 -19.30 -5.59 -25.22
C GLY A 510 -19.04 -4.35 -26.09
N MET A 511 -18.23 -3.41 -25.60
CA MET A 511 -17.89 -2.18 -26.32
C MET A 511 -17.02 -2.45 -27.55
N VAL A 512 -15.97 -3.26 -27.43
CA VAL A 512 -15.13 -3.58 -28.60
C VAL A 512 -15.91 -4.36 -29.66
N GLN A 513 -16.77 -5.29 -29.25
CA GLN A 513 -17.62 -6.04 -30.19
C GLN A 513 -18.65 -5.13 -30.87
N LEU A 514 -19.22 -4.16 -30.16
CA LEU A 514 -20.08 -3.13 -30.74
C LEU A 514 -19.35 -2.34 -31.83
N ARG A 515 -18.10 -1.94 -31.57
CA ARG A 515 -17.26 -1.20 -32.53
C ARG A 515 -16.89 -2.01 -33.75
N LEU A 516 -16.65 -3.31 -33.58
CA LEU A 516 -16.38 -4.25 -34.66
C LEU A 516 -17.64 -4.63 -35.47
N GLY A 517 -18.84 -4.23 -35.02
CA GLY A 517 -20.10 -4.60 -35.66
C GLY A 517 -20.59 -6.01 -35.32
N HIS A 518 -19.95 -6.69 -34.36
CA HIS A 518 -20.34 -8.00 -33.86
C HIS A 518 -21.46 -7.86 -32.82
N TYR A 519 -22.65 -7.46 -33.28
CA TYR A 519 -23.76 -7.09 -32.40
C TYR A 519 -24.28 -8.23 -31.51
N PRO A 520 -24.44 -9.48 -31.98
CA PRO A 520 -24.86 -10.58 -31.11
C PRO A 520 -23.91 -10.83 -29.93
N GLU A 521 -22.60 -10.82 -30.20
CA GLU A 521 -21.56 -10.98 -29.17
C GLU A 521 -21.51 -9.79 -28.22
N SER A 522 -21.71 -8.57 -28.74
CA SER A 522 -21.80 -7.35 -27.94
C SER A 522 -22.96 -7.40 -26.95
N ILE A 523 -24.16 -7.73 -27.45
CA ILE A 523 -25.38 -7.87 -26.62
C ILE A 523 -25.15 -8.92 -25.53
N SER A 524 -24.63 -10.10 -25.90
CA SER A 524 -24.37 -11.18 -24.96
C SER A 524 -23.39 -10.78 -23.84
N ALA A 525 -22.33 -10.05 -24.18
CA ALA A 525 -21.35 -9.59 -23.18
C ALA A 525 -21.97 -8.61 -22.18
N TYR A 526 -22.73 -7.61 -22.65
CA TYR A 526 -23.42 -6.66 -21.78
C TYR A 526 -24.49 -7.31 -20.91
N GLU A 527 -25.26 -8.26 -21.46
CA GLU A 527 -26.29 -8.98 -20.69
C GLU A 527 -25.69 -9.88 -19.60
N GLN A 528 -24.47 -10.39 -19.80
CA GLN A 528 -23.73 -11.11 -18.76
C GLN A 528 -23.14 -10.17 -17.69
N ALA A 529 -22.77 -8.94 -18.07
CA ALA A 529 -22.18 -7.96 -17.15
C ALA A 529 -23.22 -7.32 -16.21
N LEU A 530 -24.37 -6.91 -16.75
CA LEU A 530 -25.38 -6.11 -16.07
C LEU A 530 -25.94 -6.71 -14.75
N PRO A 531 -26.15 -8.03 -14.59
CA PRO A 531 -26.61 -8.60 -13.33
C PRO A 531 -25.74 -8.22 -12.13
N ASN A 532 -24.42 -8.11 -12.35
CA ASN A 532 -23.40 -7.77 -11.37
C ASN A 532 -22.87 -6.33 -11.51
N ASN A 533 -23.39 -5.54 -12.45
CA ASN A 533 -23.00 -4.15 -12.69
C ASN A 533 -24.19 -3.25 -13.11
N LYS A 534 -25.30 -3.34 -12.36
CA LYS A 534 -26.58 -2.68 -12.71
C LYS A 534 -26.49 -1.16 -12.86
N GLY A 535 -25.54 -0.52 -12.18
CA GLY A 535 -25.31 0.92 -12.20
C GLY A 535 -24.42 1.42 -13.34
N SER A 536 -23.94 0.53 -14.21
CA SER A 536 -23.05 0.94 -15.30
C SER A 536 -23.80 1.65 -16.42
N VAL A 537 -23.58 2.96 -16.50
CA VAL A 537 -24.09 3.82 -17.58
C VAL A 537 -23.66 3.31 -18.94
N TRP A 538 -22.38 2.94 -19.08
CA TRP A 538 -21.80 2.51 -20.36
C TRP A 538 -22.32 1.15 -20.82
N SER A 539 -22.62 0.24 -19.90
CA SER A 539 -23.18 -1.08 -20.25
C SER A 539 -24.59 -0.96 -20.81
N HIS A 540 -25.46 -0.17 -20.15
CA HIS A 540 -26.79 0.14 -20.67
C HIS A 540 -26.71 0.87 -22.01
N TYR A 541 -25.84 1.87 -22.12
CA TYR A 541 -25.70 2.66 -23.33
C TYR A 541 -25.22 1.80 -24.51
N GLY A 542 -24.16 1.02 -24.30
CA GLY A 542 -23.59 0.12 -25.30
C GLY A 542 -24.56 -0.98 -25.73
N LEU A 543 -25.29 -1.58 -24.77
CA LEU A 543 -26.34 -2.56 -25.05
C LEU A 543 -27.45 -1.97 -25.92
N GLY A 544 -27.89 -0.75 -25.58
CA GLY A 544 -28.89 -0.01 -26.35
C GLY A 544 -28.45 0.23 -27.79
N LEU A 545 -27.21 0.68 -27.99
CA LEU A 545 -26.63 0.84 -29.32
C LEU A 545 -26.53 -0.48 -30.08
N ALA A 546 -26.06 -1.55 -29.43
CA ALA A 546 -25.91 -2.87 -30.06
C ALA A 546 -27.27 -3.42 -30.54
N LYS A 547 -28.31 -3.33 -29.69
CA LYS A 547 -29.68 -3.75 -30.02
C LYS A 547 -30.29 -2.91 -31.15
N ILE A 548 -30.17 -1.58 -31.10
CA ILE A 548 -30.68 -0.72 -32.18
C ILE A 548 -30.00 -1.07 -33.51
N ARG A 549 -28.67 -1.23 -33.52
CA ARG A 549 -27.91 -1.55 -34.72
C ARG A 549 -28.14 -2.99 -35.21
N SER A 550 -28.56 -3.90 -34.34
CA SER A 550 -29.03 -5.25 -34.71
C SER A 550 -30.52 -5.31 -35.10
N GLY A 551 -31.23 -4.17 -35.16
CA GLY A 551 -32.65 -4.09 -35.54
C GLY A 551 -33.67 -4.16 -34.40
N GLN A 552 -33.24 -4.35 -33.15
CA GLN A 552 -34.09 -4.43 -31.95
C GLN A 552 -34.36 -3.03 -31.35
N LYS A 553 -35.01 -2.15 -32.12
CA LYS A 553 -35.11 -0.72 -31.81
C LYS A 553 -35.79 -0.42 -30.46
N ASP A 554 -36.94 -1.04 -30.18
CA ASP A 554 -37.69 -0.74 -28.96
C ASP A 554 -36.93 -1.18 -27.70
N ALA A 555 -36.35 -2.38 -27.73
CA ALA A 555 -35.53 -2.90 -26.64
C ALA A 555 -34.28 -2.03 -26.43
N GLY A 556 -33.58 -1.66 -27.51
CA GLY A 556 -32.41 -0.80 -27.39
C GLY A 556 -32.72 0.62 -26.92
N ASN A 557 -33.87 1.19 -27.30
CA ASN A 557 -34.33 2.48 -26.78
C ASN A 557 -34.62 2.43 -25.27
N ALA A 558 -35.14 1.30 -24.76
CA ALA A 558 -35.34 1.11 -23.33
C ALA A 558 -34.00 1.08 -22.57
N ASP A 559 -32.98 0.40 -23.11
CA ASP A 559 -31.64 0.38 -22.51
C ASP A 559 -30.95 1.76 -22.56
N LEU A 560 -31.10 2.52 -23.65
CA LEU A 560 -30.63 3.92 -23.70
C LEU A 560 -31.34 4.81 -22.67
N ALA A 561 -32.64 4.60 -22.44
CA ALA A 561 -33.38 5.30 -21.40
C ALA A 561 -32.87 4.95 -20.00
N ALA A 562 -32.52 3.68 -19.75
CA ALA A 562 -31.89 3.26 -18.50
C ALA A 562 -30.53 3.93 -18.29
N ALA A 563 -29.69 4.04 -19.32
CA ALA A 563 -28.42 4.75 -19.26
C ALA A 563 -28.61 6.24 -18.89
N ARG A 564 -29.56 6.92 -19.55
CA ARG A 564 -29.88 8.34 -19.32
C ARG A 564 -30.46 8.60 -17.93
N ALA A 565 -31.20 7.64 -17.37
CA ALA A 565 -31.72 7.72 -16.01
C ALA A 565 -30.59 7.71 -14.97
N ILE A 566 -29.47 7.03 -15.25
CA ILE A 566 -28.30 7.00 -14.37
C ILE A 566 -27.43 8.25 -14.60
N ASN A 567 -27.18 8.63 -15.86
CA ASN A 567 -26.42 9.82 -16.21
C ASN A 567 -27.04 10.53 -17.43
N PRO A 568 -27.70 11.69 -17.23
CA PRO A 568 -28.32 12.46 -18.32
C PRO A 568 -27.33 12.96 -19.40
N ASP A 569 -26.04 13.11 -19.07
CA ASP A 569 -25.02 13.65 -19.97
C ASP A 569 -24.36 12.56 -20.86
N ILE A 570 -24.81 11.30 -20.75
CA ILE A 570 -24.18 10.18 -21.45
C ILE A 570 -24.16 10.33 -22.97
N ASP A 571 -25.23 10.85 -23.58
CA ASP A 571 -25.27 11.03 -25.04
C ASP A 571 -24.19 12.02 -25.51
N ALA A 572 -24.01 13.13 -24.80
CA ALA A 572 -23.00 14.12 -25.12
C ALA A 572 -21.59 13.55 -24.99
N ARG A 573 -21.35 12.75 -23.94
CA ARG A 573 -20.08 12.06 -23.75
C ARG A 573 -19.83 11.02 -24.84
N ALA A 574 -20.82 10.18 -25.15
CA ALA A 574 -20.72 9.14 -26.17
C ALA A 574 -20.49 9.71 -27.57
N ALA A 575 -21.12 10.85 -27.89
CA ALA A 575 -20.92 11.55 -29.14
C ALA A 575 -19.46 11.99 -29.37
N LYS A 576 -18.71 12.36 -28.33
CA LYS A 576 -17.26 12.68 -28.44
C LYS A 576 -16.45 11.51 -28.99
N PHE A 577 -16.92 10.28 -28.76
CA PHE A 577 -16.30 9.04 -29.23
C PHE A 577 -16.95 8.48 -30.51
N GLY A 578 -17.92 9.18 -31.10
CA GLY A 578 -18.69 8.68 -32.26
C GLY A 578 -19.59 7.49 -31.92
N LEU A 579 -19.98 7.32 -30.65
CA LEU A 579 -20.93 6.30 -30.21
C LEU A 579 -22.34 6.89 -30.23
N THR A 580 -23.02 6.79 -31.38
CA THR A 580 -24.40 7.29 -31.54
C THR A 580 -25.33 6.21 -32.10
N THR A 581 -26.64 6.49 -32.13
CA THR A 581 -27.64 5.59 -32.72
C THR A 581 -27.54 5.49 -34.24
N ALA A 582 -26.97 6.50 -34.91
CA ALA A 582 -26.46 6.35 -36.25
C ALA A 582 -25.26 5.39 -36.17
N GLY A 583 -25.23 4.34 -37.00
CA GLY A 583 -24.11 3.41 -37.07
C GLY A 583 -22.77 4.12 -37.31
N PRO A 584 -21.64 3.41 -37.15
CA PRO A 584 -20.35 3.96 -37.57
C PRO A 584 -20.35 4.40 -39.04
#